data_AF-A0A9E4ZX37-F1
#
_entry.id   AF-A0A9E4ZX37-F1
#
_cell.length_a   1.000
_cell.length_b   1.000
_cell.length_c   1.000
_cell.angle_alpha   90.00
_cell.angle_beta   90.00
_cell.angle_gamma   90.00
#
_symmetry.space_group_name_H-M   'P 1'
#
loop_
_entity.id
_entity.type
_entity.pdbx_description
1 polymer ?
#
loop_
_entity_poly.entity_id
_entity_poly.type
_entity_poly.pdbx_seq_one_letter_code
_entity_poly.pdbx_strand_id
1 'polypeptide(L)'
;MINTKEIKSVKLASFTKMTASIYGVLGFIAALVMLIMLIIMQAVGVIPQLAPQWGQFNFVTGLGIPLLVLLPIGAFFITIVVSLFSVMIYNTLVPRLGGIRLELEGEDVVKIPVISFSLILSAIGVIWAFIVGLVMAALVAPLFSVISTPSIASNITDNLTNTTGATVISISSVTTNITTNLTNTTGTTIPDGTFGTAGIILALLLVIGLPILAFVFGFIWNALFALFYNYLVTRVAKIKLEFANMAGSLHELKHIPVISTALAVALIFALLGIISGILDGNYGEFITNFVFYFIETALIAFLYNYLAPKIGSIKINMG
;
A
#
# COMPACT_ATOMS: atom_id res chain seq x y z
N MET A 1 8.07 36.10 -8.50
CA MET A 1 8.11 35.58 -9.89
C MET A 1 7.87 34.09 -9.81
N ILE A 2 6.81 33.60 -10.46
CA ILE A 2 6.43 32.18 -10.43
C ILE A 2 7.40 31.41 -11.33
N ASN A 3 8.06 30.39 -10.78
CA ASN A 3 8.97 29.52 -11.50
C ASN A 3 8.37 28.11 -11.57
N THR A 4 8.03 27.66 -12.76
CA THR A 4 7.64 26.27 -12.98
C THR A 4 8.91 25.41 -12.98
N LYS A 5 9.00 24.47 -12.04
CA LYS A 5 10.09 23.50 -11.98
C LYS A 5 9.55 22.09 -12.20
N GLU A 6 10.18 21.33 -13.08
CA GLU A 6 9.86 19.91 -13.30
C GLU A 6 10.89 19.02 -12.60
N ILE A 7 10.43 18.07 -11.79
CA ILE A 7 11.30 17.07 -11.17
C ILE A 7 11.66 16.02 -12.22
N LYS A 8 12.82 16.17 -12.87
CA LYS A 8 13.28 15.30 -13.95
C LYS A 8 13.81 13.96 -13.47
N SER A 9 14.39 13.93 -12.28
CA SER A 9 14.77 12.68 -11.63
C SER A 9 14.95 12.86 -10.13
N VAL A 10 14.85 11.75 -9.42
CA VAL A 10 15.10 11.67 -7.98
C VAL A 10 16.28 10.74 -7.76
N LYS A 11 17.26 11.15 -6.95
CA LYS A 11 18.42 10.32 -6.67
C LYS A 11 18.01 9.17 -5.75
N LEU A 12 18.10 7.95 -6.31
CA LEU A 12 17.66 6.69 -5.71
C LEU A 12 18.15 6.54 -4.26
N ALA A 13 19.46 6.57 -4.06
CA ALA A 13 20.07 6.30 -2.76
C ALA A 13 19.64 7.32 -1.68
N SER A 14 19.56 8.61 -2.00
CA SER A 14 19.15 9.62 -1.01
C SER A 14 17.67 9.51 -0.64
N PHE A 15 16.81 9.25 -1.63
CA PHE A 15 15.38 9.12 -1.38
C PHE A 15 15.10 7.85 -0.57
N THR A 16 15.62 6.70 -1.01
CA THR A 16 15.42 5.42 -0.31
C THR A 16 15.94 5.46 1.12
N LYS A 17 17.15 5.99 1.34
CA LYS A 17 17.73 6.08 2.69
C LYS A 17 16.89 6.99 3.60
N MET A 18 16.47 8.15 3.11
CA MET A 18 15.66 9.09 3.89
C MET A 18 14.30 8.49 4.23
N THR A 19 13.56 8.03 3.22
CA THR A 19 12.20 7.50 3.38
C THR A 19 12.20 6.26 4.27
N ALA A 20 13.12 5.31 4.06
CA ALA A 20 13.23 4.13 4.92
C ALA A 20 13.53 4.50 6.38
N SER A 21 14.43 5.47 6.62
CA SER A 21 14.76 5.91 7.98
C SER A 21 13.55 6.56 8.68
N ILE A 22 12.79 7.40 7.96
CA ILE A 22 11.56 8.01 8.49
C ILE A 22 10.55 6.92 8.85
N TYR A 23 10.26 6.00 7.93
CA TYR A 23 9.26 4.95 8.18
C TYR A 23 9.71 3.89 9.20
N GLY A 24 11.01 3.67 9.37
CA GLY A 24 11.53 2.87 10.48
C GLY A 24 11.22 3.50 11.84
N VAL A 25 11.39 4.82 11.96
CA VAL A 25 11.04 5.56 13.19
C VAL A 25 9.52 5.65 13.39
N LEU A 26 8.76 5.93 12.33
CA LEU A 26 7.29 5.91 12.39
C LEU A 26 6.76 4.53 12.75
N GLY A 27 7.38 3.46 12.27
CA GLY A 27 7.05 2.10 12.65
C GLY A 27 7.27 1.86 14.14
N PHE A 28 8.35 2.38 14.72
CA PHE A 28 8.55 2.30 16.16
C PHE A 28 7.47 3.07 16.94
N ILE A 29 7.13 4.29 16.50
CA ILE A 29 6.07 5.10 17.12
C ILE A 29 4.72 4.37 17.03
N ALA A 30 4.38 3.82 15.87
CA ALA A 30 3.15 3.05 15.67
C ALA A 30 3.11 1.82 16.57
N ALA A 31 4.23 1.11 16.74
CA ALA A 31 4.32 -0.03 17.65
C ALA A 31 4.08 0.37 19.12
N LEU A 32 4.61 1.52 19.56
CA LEU A 32 4.35 2.05 20.90
C LEU A 32 2.87 2.39 21.10
N VAL A 33 2.25 3.08 20.13
CA VAL A 33 0.82 3.41 20.18
C VAL A 33 -0.02 2.14 20.23
N MET A 34 0.28 1.15 19.38
CA MET A 34 -0.41 -0.15 19.39
C MET A 34 -0.23 -0.87 20.72
N LEU A 35 0.97 -0.88 21.31
CA LEU A 35 1.21 -1.50 22.62
C LEU A 35 0.34 -0.86 23.71
N ILE A 36 0.30 0.48 23.76
CA ILE A 36 -0.54 1.22 24.72
C ILE A 36 -2.02 0.85 24.52
N MET A 37 -2.49 0.83 23.27
CA MET A 37 -3.88 0.45 22.97
C MET A 37 -4.19 -0.99 23.40
N LEU A 38 -3.27 -1.94 23.15
CA LEU A 38 -3.43 -3.33 23.59
C LEU A 38 -3.46 -3.46 25.12
N ILE A 39 -2.60 -2.72 25.84
CA ILE A 39 -2.62 -2.68 27.31
C ILE A 39 -3.98 -2.19 27.82
N ILE A 40 -4.50 -1.10 27.26
CA ILE A 40 -5.80 -0.54 27.65
C ILE A 40 -6.92 -1.54 27.35
N MET A 41 -6.96 -2.12 26.15
CA MET A 41 -8.00 -3.08 25.76
C MET A 41 -8.00 -4.33 26.62
N GLN A 42 -6.82 -4.83 27.02
CA GLN A 42 -6.70 -5.97 27.92
C GLN A 42 -7.11 -5.60 29.35
N ALA A 43 -6.70 -4.44 29.86
CA ALA A 43 -7.04 -3.99 31.21
C ALA A 43 -8.55 -3.71 31.38
N VAL A 44 -9.22 -3.19 30.35
CA VAL A 44 -10.66 -2.91 30.34
C VAL A 44 -11.50 -4.16 30.03
N GLY A 45 -10.87 -5.29 29.67
CA GLY A 45 -11.57 -6.54 29.38
C GLY A 45 -12.38 -6.53 28.08
N VAL A 46 -12.01 -5.67 27.12
CA VAL A 46 -12.67 -5.57 25.82
C VAL A 46 -12.46 -6.84 24.98
N ILE A 47 -11.27 -7.46 25.09
CA ILE A 47 -10.88 -8.61 24.29
C ILE A 47 -11.72 -9.87 24.61
N PRO A 48 -11.90 -10.28 25.88
CA PRO A 48 -12.81 -11.38 26.22
C PRO A 48 -14.27 -11.15 25.78
N GLN A 49 -14.71 -9.90 25.63
CA GLN A 49 -16.08 -9.56 25.21
C GLN A 49 -16.25 -9.65 23.69
N LEU A 50 -15.27 -9.17 22.91
CA LEU A 50 -15.32 -9.17 21.44
C LEU A 50 -14.87 -10.50 20.83
N ALA A 51 -13.95 -11.20 21.50
CA ALA A 51 -13.31 -12.40 20.98
C ALA A 51 -13.06 -13.40 22.12
N PRO A 52 -14.12 -14.07 22.64
CA PRO A 52 -14.03 -14.96 23.81
C PRO A 52 -12.99 -16.08 23.65
N GLN A 53 -12.86 -16.61 22.42
CA GLN A 53 -11.88 -17.63 22.04
C GLN A 53 -10.42 -17.19 22.19
N TRP A 54 -10.16 -15.88 22.24
CA TRP A 54 -8.84 -15.30 22.46
C TRP A 54 -8.67 -14.69 23.86
N GLY A 55 -9.68 -14.80 24.74
CA GLY A 55 -9.66 -14.17 26.07
C GLY A 55 -8.52 -14.66 26.99
N GLN A 56 -7.98 -15.85 26.72
CA GLN A 56 -6.82 -16.42 27.44
C GLN A 56 -5.47 -15.97 26.86
N PHE A 57 -5.45 -15.41 25.64
CA PHE A 57 -4.22 -14.96 25.01
C PHE A 57 -3.80 -13.61 25.58
N ASN A 58 -2.57 -13.51 26.09
CA ASN A 58 -2.03 -12.23 26.52
C ASN A 58 -1.50 -11.45 25.31
N PHE A 59 -2.34 -10.56 24.79
CA PHE A 59 -2.01 -9.74 23.61
C PHE A 59 -0.83 -8.80 23.83
N VAL A 60 -0.59 -8.34 25.06
CA VAL A 60 0.53 -7.46 25.38
C VAL A 60 1.85 -8.23 25.23
N THR A 61 1.97 -9.40 25.85
CA THR A 61 3.21 -10.19 25.78
C THR A 61 3.34 -10.96 24.46
N GLY A 62 2.23 -11.44 23.91
CA GLY A 62 2.22 -12.30 22.73
C GLY A 62 2.30 -11.55 21.39
N LEU A 63 1.84 -10.29 21.33
CA LEU A 63 1.91 -9.47 20.12
C LEU A 63 2.53 -8.10 20.38
N GLY A 64 2.10 -7.40 21.44
CA GLY A 64 2.55 -6.04 21.72
C GLY A 64 4.06 -5.89 21.84
N ILE A 65 4.70 -6.68 22.71
CA ILE A 65 6.16 -6.63 22.90
C ILE A 65 6.91 -7.04 21.62
N PRO A 66 6.60 -8.16 20.95
CA PRO A 66 7.23 -8.49 19.67
C PRO A 66 7.10 -7.40 18.60
N LEU A 67 5.96 -6.71 18.52
CA LEU A 67 5.72 -5.64 17.54
C LEU A 67 6.65 -4.44 17.72
N LEU A 68 7.14 -4.17 18.95
CA LEU A 68 8.14 -3.11 19.19
C LEU A 68 9.42 -3.31 18.39
N VAL A 69 9.75 -4.56 18.06
CA VAL A 69 10.96 -4.90 17.28
C VAL A 69 10.58 -5.16 15.83
N LEU A 70 9.54 -5.97 15.59
CA LEU A 70 9.18 -6.42 14.25
C LEU A 70 8.65 -5.29 13.37
N LEU A 71 7.82 -4.39 13.91
CA LEU A 71 7.17 -3.35 13.12
C LEU A 71 8.15 -2.28 12.61
N PRO A 72 9.08 -1.70 13.42
CA PRO A 72 10.08 -0.78 12.89
C PRO A 72 11.04 -1.43 11.90
N ILE A 73 11.50 -2.66 12.17
CA ILE A 73 12.40 -3.40 11.26
C ILE A 73 11.68 -3.69 9.95
N GLY A 74 10.46 -4.23 10.02
CA GLY A 74 9.62 -4.52 8.87
C GLY A 74 9.32 -3.28 8.05
N ALA A 75 8.88 -2.19 8.69
CA ALA A 75 8.62 -0.91 8.03
C ALA A 75 9.88 -0.40 7.32
N PHE A 76 11.04 -0.40 7.99
CA PHE A 76 12.30 0.02 7.39
C PHE A 76 12.64 -0.77 6.12
N PHE A 77 12.63 -2.11 6.17
CA PHE A 77 12.99 -2.94 5.02
C PHE A 77 11.95 -2.92 3.90
N ILE A 78 10.66 -2.95 4.24
CA ILE A 78 9.58 -2.83 3.23
C ILE A 78 9.70 -1.49 2.53
N THR A 79 9.92 -0.40 3.28
CA THR A 79 10.07 0.93 2.69
C THR A 79 11.34 1.05 1.83
N ILE A 80 12.44 0.33 2.14
CA ILE A 80 13.59 0.27 1.21
C ILE A 80 13.14 -0.23 -0.15
N VAL A 81 12.45 -1.38 -0.19
CA VAL A 81 11.98 -1.99 -1.44
C VAL A 81 11.00 -1.05 -2.15
N VAL A 82 9.95 -0.62 -1.45
CA VAL A 82 8.88 0.23 -2.03
C VAL A 82 9.46 1.54 -2.57
N SER A 83 10.32 2.21 -1.82
CA SER A 83 10.89 3.50 -2.25
C SER A 83 11.89 3.35 -3.41
N LEU A 84 12.73 2.31 -3.38
CA LEU A 84 13.70 2.06 -4.44
C LEU A 84 13.00 1.77 -5.78
N PHE A 85 12.00 0.87 -5.76
CA PHE A 85 11.22 0.56 -6.95
C PHE A 85 10.41 1.77 -7.42
N SER A 86 9.75 2.50 -6.51
CA SER A 86 8.96 3.67 -6.88
C SER A 86 9.80 4.76 -7.55
N VAL A 87 11.01 5.05 -7.04
CA VAL A 87 11.88 6.04 -7.69
C VAL A 87 12.47 5.52 -9.00
N MET A 88 12.80 4.23 -9.09
CA MET A 88 13.26 3.64 -10.35
C MET A 88 12.18 3.75 -11.43
N ILE A 89 10.93 3.43 -11.08
CA ILE A 89 9.77 3.56 -11.96
C ILE A 89 9.57 5.03 -12.33
N TYR A 90 9.59 5.95 -11.36
CA TYR A 90 9.47 7.39 -11.59
C TYR A 90 10.50 7.87 -12.62
N ASN A 91 11.79 7.63 -12.37
CA ASN A 91 12.87 8.05 -13.26
C ASN A 91 12.77 7.43 -14.66
N THR A 92 12.20 6.22 -14.77
CA THR A 92 11.98 5.53 -16.05
C THR A 92 10.80 6.12 -16.83
N LEU A 93 9.75 6.58 -16.13
CA LEU A 93 8.55 7.13 -16.73
C LEU A 93 8.66 8.61 -17.09
N VAL A 94 9.47 9.38 -16.38
CA VAL A 94 9.63 10.83 -16.60
C VAL A 94 9.95 11.18 -18.07
N PRO A 95 10.89 10.50 -18.78
CA PRO A 95 11.16 10.81 -20.18
C PRO A 95 9.97 10.58 -21.13
N ARG A 96 8.95 9.83 -20.71
CA ARG A 96 7.80 9.44 -21.54
C ARG A 96 6.53 10.22 -21.19
N LEU A 97 6.29 10.44 -19.89
CA LEU A 97 5.05 11.03 -19.39
C LEU A 97 5.23 12.46 -18.86
N GLY A 98 6.47 12.93 -18.79
CA GLY A 98 6.84 14.13 -18.05
C GLY A 98 6.95 13.88 -16.55
N GLY A 99 7.75 14.70 -15.86
CA GLY A 99 7.88 14.66 -14.42
C GLY A 99 6.79 15.44 -13.68
N ILE A 100 6.82 15.34 -12.36
CA ILE A 100 5.99 16.18 -11.50
C ILE A 100 6.45 17.62 -11.67
N ARG A 101 5.53 18.48 -12.12
CA ARG A 101 5.73 19.92 -12.24
C ARG A 101 5.19 20.59 -10.99
N LEU A 102 5.89 21.62 -10.54
CA LEU A 102 5.46 22.48 -9.43
C LEU A 102 5.64 23.93 -9.85
N GLU A 103 4.60 24.74 -9.72
CA GLU A 103 4.71 26.19 -9.86
C GLU A 103 5.09 26.76 -8.49
N LEU A 104 6.34 27.22 -8.36
CA LEU A 104 6.91 27.70 -7.10
C LEU A 104 7.00 29.23 -7.08
N GLU A 105 6.66 29.83 -5.94
CA GLU A 105 6.98 31.22 -5.62
C GLU A 105 7.87 31.26 -4.38
N GLY A 106 9.18 31.31 -4.60
CA GLY A 106 10.16 31.07 -3.54
C GLY A 106 10.09 29.62 -3.06
N GLU A 107 9.70 29.43 -1.80
CA GLU A 107 9.52 28.13 -1.15
C GLU A 107 8.07 27.62 -1.22
N ASP A 108 7.13 28.51 -1.57
CA ASP A 108 5.71 28.17 -1.62
C ASP A 108 5.37 27.44 -2.92
N VAL A 109 4.73 26.27 -2.81
CA VAL A 109 4.09 25.60 -3.96
C VAL A 109 2.77 26.31 -4.24
N VAL A 110 2.71 27.14 -5.28
CA VAL A 110 1.50 27.92 -5.60
C VAL A 110 0.50 27.08 -6.38
N LYS A 111 1.00 26.19 -7.25
CA LYS A 111 0.13 25.34 -8.07
C LYS A 111 0.80 24.03 -8.44
N ILE A 112 0.00 22.98 -8.42
CA ILE A 112 0.33 21.64 -8.89
C ILE A 112 -0.42 21.42 -10.21
N PRO A 113 0.26 21.37 -11.37
CA PRO A 113 -0.37 21.08 -12.64
C PRO A 113 -1.08 19.72 -12.61
N VAL A 114 -2.41 19.76 -12.66
CA VAL A 114 -3.29 18.62 -12.40
C VAL A 114 -2.94 17.43 -13.29
N ILE A 115 -2.82 17.66 -14.60
CA ILE A 115 -2.59 16.59 -15.60
C ILE A 115 -1.23 15.92 -15.37
N SER A 116 -0.15 16.70 -15.26
CA SER A 116 1.20 16.13 -15.09
C SER A 116 1.32 15.36 -13.77
N PHE A 117 0.76 15.90 -12.68
CA PHE A 117 0.77 15.25 -11.38
C PHE A 117 -0.05 13.96 -11.37
N SER A 118 -1.29 13.99 -11.87
CA SER A 118 -2.17 12.82 -11.84
C SER A 118 -1.69 11.71 -12.76
N LEU A 119 -1.14 12.05 -13.93
CA LEU A 119 -0.69 11.07 -14.93
C LEU A 119 0.53 10.27 -14.45
N ILE A 120 1.56 10.94 -13.92
CA ILE A 120 2.78 10.24 -13.49
C ILE A 120 2.54 9.40 -12.23
N LEU A 121 1.77 9.91 -11.27
CA LEU A 121 1.42 9.14 -10.06
C LEU A 121 0.51 7.95 -10.38
N SER A 122 -0.49 8.13 -11.25
CA SER A 122 -1.35 7.01 -11.65
C SER A 122 -0.57 5.95 -12.43
N ALA A 123 0.32 6.34 -13.33
CA ALA A 123 1.16 5.40 -14.08
C ALA A 123 2.10 4.58 -13.17
N ILE A 124 2.68 5.21 -12.13
CA ILE A 124 3.42 4.49 -11.08
C ILE A 124 2.49 3.51 -10.35
N GLY A 125 1.27 3.95 -10.02
CA GLY A 125 0.24 3.12 -9.40
C GLY A 125 -0.15 1.90 -10.24
N VAL A 126 -0.25 2.03 -11.57
CA VAL A 126 -0.53 0.90 -12.48
C VAL A 126 0.55 -0.16 -12.38
N ILE A 127 1.82 0.25 -12.37
CA ILE A 127 2.94 -0.70 -12.31
C ILE A 127 2.95 -1.40 -10.95
N TRP A 128 2.69 -0.69 -9.86
CA TRP A 128 2.53 -1.30 -8.54
C TRP A 128 1.34 -2.26 -8.47
N ALA A 129 0.19 -1.86 -9.00
CA ALA A 129 -1.00 -2.70 -9.07
C ALA A 129 -0.75 -3.96 -9.90
N PHE A 130 0.04 -3.86 -10.97
CA PHE A 130 0.43 -5.02 -11.77
C PHE A 130 1.36 -5.96 -11.00
N ILE A 131 2.38 -5.42 -10.33
CA ILE A 131 3.29 -6.21 -9.50
C ILE A 131 2.53 -6.93 -8.37
N VAL A 132 1.70 -6.20 -7.63
CA VAL A 132 0.89 -6.76 -6.54
C VAL A 132 -0.13 -7.76 -7.09
N GLY A 133 -0.79 -7.43 -8.20
CA GLY A 133 -1.74 -8.33 -8.87
C GLY A 133 -1.12 -9.65 -9.30
N LEU A 134 0.12 -9.61 -9.81
CA LEU A 134 0.87 -10.79 -10.21
C LEU A 134 1.28 -11.65 -9.00
N VAL A 135 1.78 -11.02 -7.94
CA VAL A 135 2.12 -11.74 -6.69
C VAL A 135 0.88 -12.36 -6.07
N MET A 136 -0.22 -11.60 -5.96
CA MET A 136 -1.47 -12.09 -5.39
C MET A 136 -2.07 -13.22 -6.23
N ALA A 137 -2.07 -13.10 -7.56
CA ALA A 137 -2.55 -14.16 -8.44
C ALA A 137 -1.75 -15.46 -8.24
N ALA A 138 -0.42 -15.35 -8.12
CA ALA A 138 0.45 -16.51 -7.88
C ALA A 138 0.22 -17.17 -6.51
N LEU A 139 -0.07 -16.38 -5.47
CA LEU A 139 -0.35 -16.89 -4.12
C LEU A 139 -1.75 -17.50 -3.99
N VAL A 140 -2.72 -16.94 -4.70
CA VAL A 140 -4.14 -17.30 -4.57
C VAL A 140 -4.53 -18.47 -5.48
N ALA A 141 -3.91 -18.61 -6.66
CA ALA A 141 -4.24 -19.71 -7.58
C ALA A 141 -4.08 -21.12 -6.99
N PRO A 142 -3.02 -21.44 -6.20
CA PRO A 142 -2.90 -22.74 -5.54
C PRO A 142 -4.00 -23.02 -4.51
N LEU A 143 -4.49 -21.99 -3.82
CA LEU A 143 -5.54 -22.14 -2.80
C LEU A 143 -6.86 -22.61 -3.44
N PHE A 144 -7.22 -22.06 -4.60
CA PHE A 144 -8.41 -22.50 -5.33
C PHE A 144 -8.27 -23.92 -5.88
N SER A 145 -7.06 -24.34 -6.28
CA SER A 145 -6.81 -25.73 -6.66
C SER A 145 -7.05 -26.70 -5.51
N VAL A 146 -6.55 -26.39 -4.30
CA VAL A 146 -6.75 -27.23 -3.10
C VAL A 146 -8.22 -27.33 -2.70
N ILE A 147 -9.00 -26.25 -2.80
CA ILE A 147 -10.43 -26.26 -2.44
C ILE A 147 -11.28 -26.93 -3.54
N SER A 148 -10.79 -26.96 -4.78
CA SER A 148 -11.48 -27.58 -5.92
C SER A 148 -11.44 -29.12 -5.93
N THR A 149 -10.71 -29.76 -5.00
CA THR A 149 -10.76 -31.22 -4.88
C THR A 149 -12.19 -31.65 -4.58
N PRO A 150 -12.80 -32.55 -5.38
CA PRO A 150 -14.12 -33.06 -5.07
C PRO A 150 -14.04 -33.70 -3.68
N SER A 151 -14.93 -33.21 -2.80
CA SER A 151 -15.05 -33.68 -1.43
C SER A 151 -14.91 -35.21 -1.38
N ILE A 152 -14.08 -35.68 -0.46
CA ILE A 152 -13.91 -37.10 -0.10
C ILE A 152 -15.29 -37.79 0.12
N ALA A 153 -16.33 -37.01 0.41
CA ALA A 153 -17.72 -37.44 0.53
C ALA A 153 -18.31 -38.12 -0.72
N SER A 154 -17.91 -37.74 -1.95
CA SER A 154 -18.42 -38.41 -3.16
C SER A 154 -17.90 -39.85 -3.29
N ASN A 155 -16.67 -40.10 -2.85
CA ASN A 155 -16.07 -41.43 -2.89
C ASN A 155 -16.58 -42.38 -1.80
N ILE A 156 -17.23 -41.87 -0.75
CA ILE A 156 -17.86 -42.71 0.29
C ILE A 156 -19.22 -43.22 -0.20
N THR A 157 -19.98 -42.40 -0.92
CA THR A 157 -21.31 -42.77 -1.44
C THR A 157 -21.24 -43.86 -2.51
N ASP A 158 -20.25 -43.79 -3.41
CA ASP A 158 -20.07 -44.83 -4.45
C ASP A 158 -19.56 -46.17 -3.90
N ASN A 159 -18.93 -46.17 -2.72
CA ASN A 159 -18.45 -47.39 -2.07
C ASN A 159 -19.53 -48.10 -1.24
N LEU A 160 -20.66 -47.44 -0.95
CA LEU A 160 -21.73 -48.00 -0.14
C LEU A 160 -22.85 -48.66 -0.98
N THR A 161 -22.99 -48.27 -2.25
CA THR A 161 -24.00 -48.81 -3.18
C THR A 161 -23.61 -50.13 -3.85
N ASN A 162 -22.41 -50.68 -3.59
CA ASN A 162 -22.03 -52.03 -4.05
C ASN A 162 -22.21 -53.13 -2.99
N THR A 163 -23.08 -52.89 -2.00
CA THR A 163 -23.35 -53.85 -0.91
C THR A 163 -24.39 -54.90 -1.31
N THR A 164 -24.15 -55.60 -2.43
CA THR A 164 -24.75 -56.93 -2.71
C THR A 164 -23.73 -57.94 -3.26
N GLY A 165 -22.50 -57.89 -2.72
CA GLY A 165 -21.66 -59.09 -2.61
C GLY A 165 -20.43 -59.13 -3.50
N ALA A 166 -19.41 -58.32 -3.19
CA ALA A 166 -17.99 -58.70 -3.29
C ALA A 166 -17.13 -57.54 -2.77
N THR A 167 -16.42 -57.74 -1.66
CA THR A 167 -15.38 -56.82 -1.18
C THR A 167 -14.18 -56.89 -2.10
N VAL A 168 -14.13 -56.01 -3.10
CA VAL A 168 -12.88 -55.61 -3.75
C VAL A 168 -12.63 -54.16 -3.34
N ILE A 169 -11.87 -53.96 -2.26
CA ILE A 169 -11.18 -52.69 -2.06
C ILE A 169 -10.10 -52.64 -3.13
N SER A 170 -10.46 -52.11 -4.30
CA SER A 170 -9.50 -51.88 -5.37
C SER A 170 -8.53 -50.80 -4.88
N ILE A 171 -7.35 -51.20 -4.40
CA ILE A 171 -6.23 -50.28 -4.07
C ILE A 171 -5.97 -49.29 -5.23
N SER A 172 -6.33 -49.69 -6.46
CA SER A 172 -6.41 -48.86 -7.66
C SER A 172 -7.16 -47.54 -7.49
N SER A 173 -8.27 -47.46 -6.75
CA SER A 173 -9.05 -46.22 -6.61
C SER A 173 -8.37 -45.23 -5.66
N VAL A 174 -7.69 -45.72 -4.62
CA VAL A 174 -6.90 -44.90 -3.70
C VAL A 174 -5.65 -44.38 -4.40
N THR A 175 -4.95 -45.21 -5.17
CA THR A 175 -3.82 -44.75 -6.00
C THR A 175 -4.25 -43.83 -7.13
N THR A 176 -5.42 -44.02 -7.73
CA THR A 176 -5.93 -43.11 -8.77
C THR A 176 -6.30 -41.75 -8.18
N ASN A 177 -6.93 -41.71 -7.00
CA ASN A 177 -7.24 -40.46 -6.28
C ASN A 177 -5.98 -39.74 -5.77
N ILE A 178 -4.98 -40.47 -5.27
CA ILE A 178 -3.69 -39.87 -4.86
C ILE A 178 -2.93 -39.39 -6.09
N THR A 179 -2.93 -40.14 -7.19
CA THR A 179 -2.25 -39.75 -8.44
C THR A 179 -2.94 -38.57 -9.11
N THR A 180 -4.27 -38.50 -9.14
CA THR A 180 -5.01 -37.32 -9.66
C THR A 180 -4.81 -36.10 -8.78
N ASN A 181 -4.80 -36.25 -7.46
CA ASN A 181 -4.45 -35.15 -6.56
C ASN A 181 -2.98 -34.70 -6.74
N LEU A 182 -2.04 -35.63 -6.91
CA LEU A 182 -0.63 -35.30 -7.14
C LEU A 182 -0.40 -34.64 -8.52
N THR A 183 -1.13 -35.08 -9.55
CA THR A 183 -1.07 -34.51 -10.91
C THR A 183 -1.66 -33.10 -10.95
N ASN A 184 -2.71 -32.83 -10.15
CA ASN A 184 -3.25 -31.49 -9.94
C ASN A 184 -2.28 -30.58 -9.17
N THR A 185 -1.40 -31.16 -8.35
CA THR A 185 -0.36 -30.42 -7.61
C THR A 185 0.83 -30.02 -8.49
N THR A 186 1.02 -30.68 -9.64
CA THR A 186 2.13 -30.42 -10.59
C THR A 186 1.76 -29.59 -11.82
N GLY A 187 0.59 -28.94 -11.84
CA GLY A 187 0.36 -27.76 -12.67
C GLY A 187 0.18 -27.95 -14.18
N THR A 188 -0.42 -29.05 -14.65
CA THR A 188 -0.73 -29.21 -16.09
C THR A 188 -2.14 -29.68 -16.43
N THR A 189 -3.04 -29.86 -15.46
CA THR A 189 -4.44 -30.17 -15.73
C THR A 189 -5.31 -28.96 -15.40
N ILE A 190 -5.99 -28.42 -16.42
CA ILE A 190 -7.09 -27.47 -16.26
C ILE A 190 -8.12 -28.17 -15.35
N PRO A 191 -8.42 -27.67 -14.14
CA PRO A 191 -9.43 -28.30 -13.31
C PRO A 191 -10.80 -28.06 -13.97
N ASP A 192 -11.42 -29.11 -14.51
CA ASP A 192 -12.76 -29.08 -15.11
C ASP A 192 -13.87 -28.96 -14.04
N GLY A 193 -13.76 -27.95 -13.18
CA GLY A 193 -14.72 -27.67 -12.11
C GLY A 193 -14.87 -26.16 -11.87
N THR A 194 -16.05 -25.76 -11.37
CA THR A 194 -16.47 -24.36 -11.10
C THR A 194 -15.41 -23.53 -10.36
N PHE A 195 -14.58 -24.15 -9.53
CA PHE A 195 -13.51 -23.49 -8.76
C PHE A 195 -12.21 -23.27 -9.56
N GLY A 196 -11.90 -24.10 -10.55
CA GLY A 196 -10.77 -23.89 -11.47
C GLY A 196 -10.99 -22.67 -12.37
N THR A 197 -12.22 -22.52 -12.88
CA THR A 197 -12.64 -21.37 -13.68
C THR A 197 -12.66 -20.08 -12.84
N ALA A 198 -13.10 -20.14 -11.58
CA ALA A 198 -13.09 -19.00 -10.66
C ALA A 198 -11.67 -18.49 -10.35
N GLY A 199 -10.70 -19.40 -10.18
CA GLY A 199 -9.30 -19.04 -9.97
C GLY A 199 -8.69 -18.29 -11.15
N ILE A 200 -8.99 -18.71 -12.38
CA ILE A 200 -8.54 -18.04 -13.61
C ILE A 200 -9.17 -16.66 -13.75
N ILE A 201 -10.49 -16.53 -13.51
CA ILE A 201 -11.19 -15.25 -13.59
C ILE A 201 -10.62 -14.26 -12.57
N LEU A 202 -10.38 -14.69 -11.33
CA LEU A 202 -9.79 -13.85 -10.31
C LEU A 202 -8.35 -13.46 -10.66
N ALA A 203 -7.55 -14.38 -11.19
CA ALA A 203 -6.19 -14.07 -11.64
C ALA A 203 -6.20 -13.03 -12.77
N LEU A 204 -7.11 -13.14 -13.75
CA LEU A 204 -7.28 -12.14 -14.80
C LEU A 204 -7.72 -10.78 -14.24
N LEU A 205 -8.66 -10.78 -13.28
CA LEU A 205 -9.09 -9.55 -12.61
C LEU A 205 -7.94 -8.89 -11.84
N LEU A 206 -7.07 -9.67 -11.19
CA LEU A 206 -5.92 -9.14 -10.45
C LEU A 206 -4.79 -8.66 -11.36
N VAL A 207 -4.49 -9.38 -12.44
CA VAL A 207 -3.35 -9.06 -13.31
C VAL A 207 -3.71 -7.98 -14.33
N ILE A 208 -4.95 -7.93 -14.81
CA ILE A 208 -5.39 -6.98 -15.84
C ILE A 208 -6.38 -5.96 -15.27
N GLY A 209 -7.39 -6.41 -14.52
CA GLY A 209 -8.40 -5.52 -13.95
C GLY A 209 -7.83 -4.54 -12.93
N LEU A 210 -7.00 -5.01 -11.98
CA LEU A 210 -6.45 -4.18 -10.92
C LEU A 210 -5.57 -3.04 -11.46
N PRO A 211 -4.65 -3.24 -12.43
CA PRO A 211 -3.92 -2.13 -13.03
C PRO A 211 -4.81 -1.11 -13.74
N ILE A 212 -5.86 -1.55 -14.44
CA ILE A 212 -6.81 -0.65 -15.12
C ILE A 212 -7.56 0.20 -14.07
N LEU A 213 -8.08 -0.43 -13.03
CA LEU A 213 -8.77 0.27 -11.94
C LEU A 213 -7.82 1.22 -11.21
N ALA A 214 -6.59 0.79 -10.92
CA ALA A 214 -5.58 1.62 -10.30
C ALA A 214 -5.21 2.84 -11.17
N PHE A 215 -5.19 2.69 -12.50
CA PHE A 215 -4.99 3.83 -13.41
C PHE A 215 -6.13 4.83 -13.29
N VAL A 216 -7.37 4.37 -13.48
CA VAL A 216 -8.55 5.25 -13.58
C VAL A 216 -8.82 5.93 -12.24
N PHE A 217 -8.95 5.15 -11.16
CA PHE A 217 -9.19 5.70 -9.84
C PHE A 217 -7.99 6.49 -9.34
N GLY A 218 -6.77 6.01 -9.55
CA GLY A 218 -5.55 6.75 -9.19
C GLY A 218 -5.44 8.07 -9.93
N PHE A 219 -5.77 8.12 -11.21
CA PHE A 219 -5.77 9.37 -11.98
C PHE A 219 -6.80 10.35 -11.43
N ILE A 220 -8.04 9.92 -11.21
CA ILE A 220 -9.12 10.77 -10.65
C ILE A 220 -8.73 11.28 -9.27
N TRP A 221 -8.25 10.40 -8.38
CA TRP A 221 -7.92 10.75 -7.00
C TRP A 221 -6.75 11.74 -6.93
N ASN A 222 -5.69 11.51 -7.71
CA ASN A 222 -4.56 12.45 -7.79
C ASN A 222 -4.94 13.77 -8.48
N ALA A 223 -5.87 13.74 -9.44
CA ALA A 223 -6.38 14.96 -10.06
C ALA A 223 -7.20 15.80 -9.07
N LEU A 224 -8.07 15.16 -8.27
CA LEU A 224 -8.81 15.81 -7.19
C LEU A 224 -7.88 16.39 -6.14
N PHE A 225 -6.82 15.65 -5.75
CA PHE A 225 -5.79 16.16 -4.85
C PHE A 225 -5.20 17.47 -5.37
N ALA A 226 -4.73 17.49 -6.62
CA ALA A 226 -4.15 18.71 -7.22
C ALA A 226 -5.18 19.84 -7.37
N LEU A 227 -6.44 19.52 -7.70
CA LEU A 227 -7.51 20.50 -7.84
C LEU A 227 -7.86 21.15 -6.49
N PHE A 228 -8.07 20.35 -5.45
CA PHE A 228 -8.31 20.86 -4.10
C PHE A 228 -7.12 21.67 -3.59
N TYR A 229 -5.91 21.21 -3.85
CA TYR A 229 -4.72 21.97 -3.52
C TYR A 229 -4.77 23.37 -4.16
N ASN A 230 -4.92 23.42 -5.49
CA ASN A 230 -4.84 24.65 -6.27
C ASN A 230 -5.94 25.66 -5.95
N TYR A 231 -7.18 25.19 -5.75
CA TYR A 231 -8.34 26.08 -5.65
C TYR A 231 -8.77 26.41 -4.22
N LEU A 232 -8.60 25.48 -3.29
CA LEU A 232 -9.11 25.61 -1.92
C LEU A 232 -7.97 25.77 -0.92
N VAL A 233 -7.01 24.85 -0.92
CA VAL A 233 -6.02 24.75 0.14
C VAL A 233 -5.02 25.89 0.09
N THR A 234 -4.54 26.28 -1.10
CA THR A 234 -3.59 27.40 -1.28
C THR A 234 -4.08 28.74 -0.72
N ARG A 235 -5.38 28.90 -0.47
CA ARG A 235 -5.98 30.09 0.18
C ARG A 235 -5.80 30.10 1.70
N VAL A 236 -5.60 28.93 2.31
CA VAL A 236 -5.51 28.75 3.77
C VAL A 236 -4.10 28.35 4.18
N ALA A 237 -3.49 27.39 3.48
CA ALA A 237 -2.17 26.87 3.74
C ALA A 237 -1.48 26.48 2.43
N LYS A 238 -0.20 26.81 2.31
CA LYS A 238 0.61 26.37 1.17
C LYS A 238 1.61 25.32 1.62
N ILE A 239 1.81 24.30 0.80
CA ILE A 239 2.95 23.39 0.94
C ILE A 239 4.21 24.22 0.71
N LYS A 240 5.15 24.14 1.66
CA LYS A 240 6.42 24.84 1.58
C LYS A 240 7.54 23.83 1.43
N LEU A 241 8.41 24.04 0.45
CA LEU A 241 9.54 23.17 0.16
C LEU A 241 10.78 24.03 -0.04
N GLU A 242 11.72 23.94 0.90
CA GLU A 242 12.96 24.70 0.84
C GLU A 242 13.99 23.94 0.00
N PHE A 243 14.14 24.35 -1.26
CA PHE A 243 15.14 23.78 -2.15
C PHE A 243 16.42 24.61 -2.16
N ALA A 244 17.55 23.98 -1.87
CA ALA A 244 18.87 24.58 -2.08
C ALA A 244 19.51 24.02 -3.35
N ASN A 245 20.14 24.87 -4.15
CA ASN A 245 20.87 24.44 -5.33
C ASN A 245 22.24 23.89 -4.90
N MET A 246 22.55 22.65 -5.28
CA MET A 246 23.87 22.06 -5.01
C MET A 246 24.82 22.25 -6.21
N ALA A 247 24.38 21.89 -7.42
CA ALA A 247 25.18 22.03 -8.64
C ALA A 247 24.30 21.84 -9.90
N GLY A 248 24.34 22.80 -10.81
CA GLY A 248 23.58 22.75 -12.07
C GLY A 248 22.07 22.63 -11.82
N SER A 249 21.47 21.55 -12.31
CA SER A 249 20.06 21.24 -12.15
C SER A 249 19.76 20.41 -10.88
N LEU A 250 20.77 20.02 -10.11
CA LEU A 250 20.62 19.20 -8.91
C LEU A 250 20.31 20.08 -7.69
N HIS A 251 19.12 19.88 -7.13
CA HIS A 251 18.61 20.54 -5.94
C HIS A 251 18.54 19.56 -4.76
N GLU A 252 18.73 20.07 -3.55
CA GLU A 252 18.41 19.34 -2.33
C GLU A 252 17.18 19.93 -1.66
N LEU A 253 16.33 19.08 -1.11
CA LEU A 253 15.28 19.51 -0.18
C LEU A 253 15.94 19.68 1.19
N LYS A 254 16.12 20.93 1.62
CA LYS A 254 16.87 21.26 2.83
C LYS A 254 15.99 21.17 4.08
N HIS A 255 14.78 21.69 3.97
CA HIS A 255 13.85 21.79 5.07
C HIS A 255 12.40 21.71 4.56
N ILE A 256 11.54 21.14 5.39
CA ILE A 256 10.10 21.05 5.16
C ILE A 256 9.43 21.76 6.35
N PRO A 257 8.88 22.97 6.18
CA PRO A 257 8.11 23.62 7.24
C PRO A 257 6.95 22.74 7.70
N VAL A 258 7.04 22.26 8.94
CA VAL A 258 6.20 21.18 9.48
C VAL A 258 4.73 21.59 9.48
N ILE A 259 4.40 22.71 10.11
CA ILE A 259 3.01 23.14 10.32
C ILE A 259 2.34 23.46 8.99
N SER A 260 3.00 24.25 8.12
CA SER A 260 2.42 24.65 6.84
C SER A 260 2.16 23.45 5.92
N THR A 261 3.11 22.51 5.85
CA THR A 261 2.97 21.32 5.00
C THR A 261 1.93 20.36 5.57
N ALA A 262 1.96 20.09 6.88
CA ALA A 262 0.98 19.21 7.52
C ALA A 262 -0.45 19.75 7.40
N LEU A 263 -0.64 21.06 7.62
CA LEU A 263 -1.95 21.68 7.48
C LEU A 263 -2.45 21.62 6.04
N ALA A 264 -1.60 21.92 5.06
CA ALA A 264 -1.99 21.86 3.66
C ALA A 264 -2.40 20.44 3.25
N VAL A 265 -1.58 19.42 3.57
CA VAL A 265 -1.88 18.03 3.24
C VAL A 265 -3.15 17.55 3.96
N ALA A 266 -3.28 17.85 5.26
CA ALA A 266 -4.47 17.48 6.04
C ALA A 266 -5.76 18.09 5.48
N LEU A 267 -5.74 19.35 5.03
CA LEU A 267 -6.92 19.97 4.41
C LEU A 267 -7.30 19.29 3.09
N ILE A 268 -6.32 18.87 2.28
CA ILE A 268 -6.62 18.11 1.06
C ILE A 268 -7.29 16.79 1.40
N PHE A 269 -6.75 16.04 2.37
CA PHE A 269 -7.30 14.75 2.77
C PHE A 269 -8.62 14.87 3.54
N ALA A 270 -8.87 15.98 4.23
CA ALA A 270 -10.19 16.29 4.76
C ALA A 270 -11.21 16.44 3.63
N LEU A 271 -10.89 17.20 2.59
CA LEU A 271 -11.76 17.39 1.43
C LEU A 271 -12.02 16.08 0.67
N LEU A 272 -10.98 15.26 0.49
CA LEU A 272 -11.13 13.91 -0.07
C LEU A 272 -11.97 13.01 0.86
N GLY A 273 -11.80 13.15 2.18
CA GLY A 273 -12.57 12.45 3.21
C GLY A 273 -14.07 12.79 3.21
N ILE A 274 -14.46 13.97 2.73
CA ILE A 274 -15.88 14.29 2.50
C ILE A 274 -16.43 13.43 1.35
N ILE A 275 -15.64 13.26 0.28
CA ILE A 275 -16.05 12.45 -0.87
C ILE A 275 -16.15 10.97 -0.47
N SER A 276 -15.10 10.40 0.14
CA SER A 276 -15.14 9.01 0.58
C SER A 276 -16.20 8.77 1.65
N GLY A 277 -16.36 9.69 2.61
CA GLY A 277 -17.39 9.59 3.63
C GLY A 277 -18.81 9.58 3.08
N ILE A 278 -19.08 10.29 1.97
CA ILE A 278 -20.38 10.22 1.28
C ILE A 278 -20.56 8.88 0.57
N LEU A 279 -19.52 8.35 -0.06
CA LEU A 279 -19.57 7.08 -0.78
C LEU A 279 -19.77 5.89 0.16
N ASP A 280 -19.10 5.92 1.32
CA ASP A 280 -19.10 4.83 2.30
C ASP A 280 -20.17 5.00 3.40
N GLY A 281 -20.94 6.11 3.37
CA GLY A 281 -21.94 6.44 4.39
C GLY A 281 -21.36 6.87 5.74
N ASN A 282 -20.04 7.10 5.81
CA ASN A 282 -19.34 7.56 7.01
C ASN A 282 -19.05 9.06 6.95
N TYR A 283 -20.04 9.88 7.32
CA TYR A 283 -19.91 11.34 7.30
C TYR A 283 -18.83 11.92 8.23
N GLY A 284 -18.29 11.12 9.16
CA GLY A 284 -17.19 11.52 10.05
C GLY A 284 -15.79 11.35 9.47
N GLU A 285 -15.66 10.72 8.29
CA GLU A 285 -14.37 10.33 7.73
C GLU A 285 -13.43 11.51 7.47
N PHE A 286 -13.97 12.67 7.09
CA PHE A 286 -13.16 13.88 6.89
C PHE A 286 -12.40 14.32 8.15
N ILE A 287 -12.97 14.11 9.34
CA ILE A 287 -12.32 14.47 10.62
C ILE A 287 -11.18 13.51 10.88
N THR A 288 -11.43 12.20 10.73
CA THR A 288 -10.42 11.17 10.92
C THR A 288 -9.26 11.38 9.94
N ASN A 289 -9.56 11.64 8.67
CA ASN A 289 -8.56 11.92 7.66
C ASN A 289 -7.78 13.21 7.98
N PHE A 290 -8.47 14.29 8.35
CA PHE A 290 -7.78 15.53 8.75
C PHE A 290 -6.76 15.27 9.86
N VAL A 291 -7.20 14.65 10.97
CA VAL A 291 -6.34 14.42 12.14
C VAL A 291 -5.20 13.46 11.80
N PHE A 292 -5.50 12.35 11.13
CA PHE A 292 -4.52 11.34 10.77
C PHE A 292 -3.43 11.91 9.86
N TYR A 293 -3.82 12.53 8.73
CA TYR A 293 -2.87 13.08 7.78
C TYR A 293 -2.14 14.32 8.30
N PHE A 294 -2.75 15.08 9.22
CA PHE A 294 -2.05 16.16 9.92
C PHE A 294 -0.90 15.62 10.77
N ILE A 295 -1.19 14.64 11.63
CA ILE A 295 -0.18 14.05 12.53
C ILE A 295 0.89 13.33 11.72
N GLU A 296 0.50 12.49 10.76
CA GLU A 296 1.44 11.74 9.93
C GLU A 296 2.37 12.67 9.16
N THR A 297 1.82 13.66 8.43
CA THR A 297 2.63 14.60 7.66
C THR A 297 3.52 15.46 8.57
N ALA A 298 3.02 15.88 9.74
CA ALA A 298 3.81 16.63 10.70
C ALA A 298 4.99 15.79 11.22
N LEU A 299 4.78 14.52 11.54
CA LEU A 299 5.84 13.61 11.96
C LEU A 299 6.84 13.36 10.82
N ILE A 300 6.38 13.13 9.59
CA ILE A 300 7.25 12.97 8.42
C ILE A 300 8.13 14.20 8.23
N ALA A 301 7.56 15.41 8.23
CA ALA A 301 8.31 16.64 8.07
C ALA A 301 9.29 16.88 9.24
N PHE A 302 8.87 16.63 10.47
CA PHE A 302 9.73 16.74 11.65
C PHE A 302 10.91 15.78 11.59
N LEU A 303 10.65 14.49 11.30
CA LEU A 303 11.68 13.46 11.18
C LEU A 303 12.61 13.76 10.00
N TYR A 304 12.07 14.21 8.88
CA TYR A 304 12.87 14.66 7.73
C TYR A 304 13.87 15.74 8.14
N ASN A 305 13.40 16.79 8.79
CA ASN A 305 14.25 17.92 9.21
C ASN A 305 15.31 17.50 10.24
N TYR A 306 14.97 16.54 11.10
CA TYR A 306 15.92 15.98 12.07
C TYR A 306 16.97 15.07 11.43
N LEU A 307 16.59 14.30 10.41
CA LEU A 307 17.43 13.31 9.75
C LEU A 307 18.29 13.91 8.63
N ALA A 308 17.81 14.91 7.89
CA ALA A 308 18.52 15.50 6.76
C ALA A 308 19.96 15.95 7.08
N PRO A 309 20.23 16.61 8.22
CA PRO A 309 21.60 16.96 8.62
C PRO A 309 22.49 15.75 8.98
N LYS A 310 21.89 14.61 9.33
CA LYS A 310 22.60 13.42 9.86
C LYS A 310 22.89 12.38 8.80
N ILE A 311 21.92 12.11 7.94
CA ILE A 311 21.99 11.01 6.96
C ILE A 311 22.02 11.50 5.51
N GLY A 312 21.90 12.81 5.29
CA GLY A 312 21.84 13.47 4.00
C GLY A 312 20.41 13.82 3.58
N SER A 313 20.27 14.92 2.84
CA SER A 313 19.03 15.42 2.25
C SER A 313 18.57 14.62 1.03
N ILE A 314 17.28 14.74 0.68
CA ILE A 314 16.77 14.19 -0.59
C ILE A 314 17.27 15.07 -1.73
N LYS A 315 17.87 14.42 -2.73
CA LYS A 315 18.44 15.08 -3.91
C LYS A 315 17.58 14.82 -5.12
N ILE A 316 17.17 15.88 -5.80
CA ILE A 316 16.32 15.83 -6.98
C ILE A 316 16.88 16.71 -8.09
N ASN A 317 16.78 16.23 -9.32
CA ASN A 317 17.14 16.99 -10.50
C ASN A 317 15.91 17.76 -10.97
N MET A 318 15.99 19.09 -10.95
CA MET A 318 14.93 19.97 -11.42
C MET A 318 15.37 20.67 -12.70
N GLY A 319 14.48 20.77 -13.67
CA GLY A 319 14.72 21.67 -14.80
C GLY A 319 13.46 21.99 -15.57
#